data_AF-A0A2T2UJF6-F1
#
_entry.id   AF-A0A2T2UJF6-F1
#
_cell.length_a   1.000
_cell.length_b   1.000
_cell.length_c   1.000
_cell.angle_alpha   90.00
_cell.angle_beta   90.00
_cell.angle_gamma   90.00
#
_symmetry.space_group_name_H-M   'P 1'
#
loop_
_entity.id
_entity.type
_entity.pdbx_description
1 polymer ?
#
loop_
_entity_poly.entity_id
_entity_poly.type
_entity_poly.pdbx_seq_one_letter_code
_entity_poly.pdbx_strand_id
1 'polypeptide(L)'
;PMLQGVSTTLLTIHDDTPQRLRKHLARPEAGSACKRLNMYLRWMVRPGPVDFGHWSCLDPADLMMPVDVHVGRQARELGLLTRKSNDWTAVRRLTAVCRHFYPSDPARYDFAFFGVGAQDDSLDTRFTGDNSVNRSSLPTPR
;
A
#
# COMPACT_ATOMS: atom_id res chain seq x y z
N PRO A 1 15.85 2.56 2.10
CA PRO A 1 14.66 1.75 1.72
C PRO A 1 14.45 1.84 0.20
N MET A 2 13.91 0.81 -0.44
CA MET A 2 13.73 0.74 -1.91
C MET A 2 13.07 2.01 -2.49
N LEU A 3 12.00 2.50 -1.85
CA LEU A 3 11.32 3.73 -2.28
C LEU A 3 12.19 5.00 -2.25
N GLN A 4 13.17 5.06 -1.34
CA GLN A 4 14.13 6.16 -1.34
C GLN A 4 15.00 6.10 -2.60
N GLY A 5 15.44 4.89 -2.99
CA GLY A 5 16.19 4.67 -4.23
C GLY A 5 15.40 5.13 -5.45
N VAL A 6 14.15 4.66 -5.60
CA VAL A 6 13.28 5.07 -6.72
C VAL A 6 13.11 6.59 -6.78
N SER A 7 12.83 7.22 -5.64
CA SER A 7 12.62 8.67 -5.59
C SER A 7 13.90 9.45 -5.94
N THR A 8 15.05 9.01 -5.42
CA THR A 8 16.35 9.59 -5.79
C THR A 8 16.62 9.42 -7.28
N THR A 9 16.46 8.20 -7.83
CA THR A 9 16.68 7.93 -9.26
C THR A 9 15.82 8.81 -10.13
N LEU A 10 14.52 8.96 -9.84
CA LEU A 10 13.62 9.83 -10.61
C LEU A 10 14.06 11.30 -10.61
N LEU A 11 14.74 11.75 -9.55
CA LEU A 11 15.24 13.12 -9.43
C LEU A 11 16.62 13.32 -10.09
N THR A 12 17.32 12.24 -10.44
CA THR A 12 18.71 12.28 -10.93
C THR A 12 18.91 11.55 -12.26
N ILE A 13 17.87 10.96 -12.85
CA ILE A 13 17.99 10.17 -14.09
C ILE A 13 18.33 11.03 -15.31
N HIS A 14 17.96 12.31 -15.30
CA HIS A 14 18.32 13.29 -16.31
C HIS A 14 18.94 14.52 -15.66
N ASP A 15 20.03 15.02 -16.23
CA ASP A 15 20.73 16.20 -15.72
C ASP A 15 19.84 17.46 -15.77
N ASP A 16 18.94 17.52 -16.74
CA ASP A 16 17.97 18.62 -16.91
C ASP A 16 16.75 18.56 -15.97
N THR A 17 16.70 17.57 -15.05
CA THR A 17 15.57 17.41 -14.13
C THR A 17 15.37 18.68 -13.29
N PRO A 18 14.21 19.38 -13.41
CA PRO A 18 14.03 20.64 -12.73
C PRO A 18 14.13 20.52 -11.21
N GLN A 19 14.92 21.39 -10.57
CA GLN A 19 15.10 21.39 -9.11
C GLN A 19 13.78 21.45 -8.33
N ARG A 20 12.77 22.14 -8.87
CA ARG A 20 11.43 22.25 -8.29
C ARG A 20 10.72 20.89 -8.11
N LEU A 21 11.13 19.83 -8.81
CA LEU A 21 10.53 18.51 -8.69
C LEU A 21 10.81 17.88 -7.31
N ARG A 22 11.93 18.23 -6.67
CA ARG A 22 12.35 17.69 -5.36
C ARG A 22 11.33 17.92 -4.23
N LYS A 23 10.56 19.01 -4.30
CA LYS A 23 9.48 19.32 -3.33
C LYS A 23 8.16 18.62 -3.63
N HIS A 24 7.99 18.08 -4.84
CA HIS A 24 6.76 17.43 -5.29
C HIS A 24 6.85 15.90 -5.28
N LEU A 25 8.07 15.35 -5.27
CA LEU A 25 8.29 13.92 -5.15
C LEU A 25 8.45 13.52 -3.68
N ALA A 26 7.53 12.68 -3.20
CA ALA A 26 7.56 12.18 -1.83
C ALA A 26 8.77 11.27 -1.59
N ARG A 27 9.34 11.36 -0.38
CA ARG A 27 10.50 10.55 0.05
C ARG A 27 10.30 10.04 1.49
N PRO A 28 10.66 8.77 1.76
CA PRO A 28 10.62 8.21 3.11
C PRO A 28 11.41 9.02 4.14
N GLU A 29 12.58 9.55 3.78
CA GLU A 29 13.44 10.35 4.67
C GLU A 29 12.77 11.63 5.18
N ALA A 30 11.84 12.19 4.40
CA ALA A 30 11.06 13.37 4.76
C ALA A 30 9.82 13.02 5.62
N GLY A 31 9.71 11.78 6.10
CA GLY A 31 8.58 11.30 6.90
C GLY A 31 7.28 11.07 6.11
N SER A 32 7.27 11.31 4.80
CA SER A 32 6.07 11.13 3.97
C SER A 32 5.63 9.67 3.92
N ALA A 33 4.33 9.42 3.96
CA ALA A 33 3.75 8.10 3.66
C ALA A 33 4.09 7.61 2.25
N CYS A 34 4.52 8.51 1.37
CA CYS A 34 4.83 8.20 -0.03
C CYS A 34 3.65 7.54 -0.77
N LYS A 35 2.40 7.80 -0.35
CA LYS A 35 1.20 7.11 -0.84
C LYS A 35 1.11 7.04 -2.36
N ARG A 36 1.32 8.18 -3.04
CA ARG A 36 1.27 8.25 -4.52
C ARG A 36 2.33 7.35 -5.17
N LEU A 37 3.55 7.34 -4.63
CA LEU A 37 4.63 6.52 -5.16
C LEU A 37 4.40 5.03 -4.86
N ASN A 38 3.92 4.69 -3.66
CA ASN A 38 3.50 3.32 -3.32
C ASN A 38 2.38 2.83 -4.24
N MET A 39 1.37 3.67 -4.54
CA MET A 39 0.30 3.32 -5.48
C MET A 39 0.81 3.08 -6.88
N TYR A 40 1.67 3.98 -7.37
CA TYR A 40 2.25 3.84 -8.69
C TYR A 40 3.04 2.53 -8.81
N LEU A 41 3.93 2.25 -7.85
CA LEU A 41 4.71 1.01 -7.83
C LEU A 41 3.81 -0.23 -7.78
N ARG A 42 2.76 -0.20 -6.96
CA ARG A 42 1.78 -1.29 -6.91
C ARG A 42 1.14 -1.54 -8.28
N TRP A 43 0.65 -0.51 -8.95
CA TRP A 43 0.06 -0.64 -10.29
C TRP A 43 1.03 -1.18 -11.31
N MET A 44 2.29 -0.74 -11.27
CA MET A 44 3.29 -1.18 -12.25
C MET A 44 3.77 -2.61 -12.00
N VAL A 45 3.90 -3.04 -10.75
CA VAL A 45 4.52 -4.32 -10.36
C VAL A 45 3.50 -5.45 -10.19
N ARG A 46 2.34 -5.19 -9.57
CA ARG A 46 1.34 -6.26 -9.35
C ARG A 46 0.54 -6.49 -10.62
N PRO A 47 0.27 -7.74 -11.01
CA PRO A 47 -0.77 -8.04 -11.98
C PRO A 47 -2.15 -7.95 -11.31
N GLY A 48 -3.17 -7.49 -12.03
CA GLY A 48 -4.53 -7.53 -11.53
C GLY A 48 -5.55 -6.86 -12.46
N PRO A 49 -6.82 -6.81 -12.04
CA PRO A 49 -7.88 -6.15 -12.82
C PRO A 49 -7.72 -4.62 -12.89
N VAL A 50 -7.02 -4.02 -11.91
CA VAL A 50 -6.71 -2.58 -11.85
C VAL A 50 -5.21 -2.31 -11.98
N ASP A 51 -4.37 -3.28 -11.58
CA ASP A 51 -2.92 -3.14 -11.57
C ASP A 51 -2.36 -3.69 -12.91
N PHE A 52 -1.50 -2.91 -13.57
CA PHE A 52 -1.00 -3.21 -14.92
C PHE A 52 -0.02 -4.39 -14.99
N GLY A 53 0.84 -4.54 -13.98
CA GLY A 53 1.82 -5.64 -13.91
C GLY A 53 2.88 -5.63 -15.02
N HIS A 54 3.24 -4.46 -15.54
CA HIS A 54 4.24 -4.33 -16.62
C HIS A 54 5.70 -4.42 -16.14
N TRP A 55 5.97 -4.22 -14.85
CA TRP A 55 7.33 -4.17 -14.31
C TRP A 55 7.70 -5.48 -13.64
N SER A 56 8.74 -6.13 -14.15
CA SER A 56 9.33 -7.37 -13.60
C SER A 56 10.65 -7.13 -12.87
N CYS A 57 11.10 -5.89 -12.73
CA CYS A 57 12.35 -5.53 -12.06
C CYS A 57 12.23 -5.49 -10.52
N LEU A 58 11.02 -5.73 -10.00
CA LEU A 58 10.68 -5.69 -8.58
C LEU A 58 9.65 -6.79 -8.31
N ASP A 59 9.72 -7.40 -7.12
CA ASP A 59 8.74 -8.39 -6.71
C ASP A 59 7.58 -7.73 -5.93
N PRO A 60 6.34 -8.24 -6.04
CA PRO A 60 5.23 -7.77 -5.21
C PRO A 60 5.53 -7.80 -3.70
N ALA A 61 6.41 -8.69 -3.24
CA ALA A 61 6.86 -8.80 -1.85
C ALA A 61 7.60 -7.55 -1.34
N ASP A 62 8.23 -6.80 -2.25
CA ASP A 62 8.98 -5.57 -1.95
C ASP A 62 8.09 -4.34 -1.82
N LEU A 63 6.82 -4.45 -2.22
CA LEU A 63 5.89 -3.34 -2.19
C LEU A 63 5.51 -2.94 -0.77
N MET A 64 5.17 -1.67 -0.63
CA MET A 64 4.78 -1.05 0.63
C MET A 64 3.33 -0.59 0.56
N MET A 65 2.64 -0.63 1.70
CA MET A 65 1.23 -0.25 1.78
C MET A 65 1.03 1.23 1.39
N PRO A 66 0.11 1.54 0.47
CA PRO A 66 -0.22 2.89 0.04
C PRO A 66 -1.14 3.62 1.04
N VAL A 67 -0.65 3.85 2.26
CA VAL A 67 -1.48 4.39 3.36
C VAL A 67 -1.96 5.82 3.07
N ASP A 68 -3.27 5.99 2.90
CA ASP A 68 -3.97 7.27 2.96
C ASP A 68 -4.85 7.40 4.21
N VAL A 69 -5.70 8.43 4.24
CA VAL A 69 -6.61 8.71 5.36
C VAL A 69 -7.59 7.56 5.62
N HIS A 70 -8.13 6.93 4.58
CA HIS A 70 -9.09 5.84 4.70
C HIS A 70 -8.38 4.56 5.11
N VAL A 71 -7.30 4.18 4.43
CA VAL A 71 -6.50 2.99 4.78
C VAL A 71 -6.02 3.09 6.22
N GLY A 72 -5.48 4.25 6.62
CA GLY A 72 -5.03 4.47 7.98
C GLY A 72 -6.16 4.41 9.01
N ARG A 73 -7.36 4.90 8.69
CA ARG A 73 -8.53 4.81 9.59
C ARG A 73 -8.97 3.36 9.77
N GLN A 74 -9.18 2.63 8.68
CA GLN A 74 -9.62 1.24 8.76
C GLN A 74 -8.59 0.35 9.45
N ALA A 75 -7.30 0.55 9.18
CA ALA A 75 -6.24 -0.17 9.88
C ALA A 75 -6.23 0.09 11.40
N ARG A 76 -6.65 1.28 11.86
CA ARG A 76 -6.79 1.59 13.30
C ARG A 76 -8.03 0.96 13.92
N GLU A 77 -9.16 1.03 13.22
CA GLU A 77 -10.41 0.40 13.66
C GLU A 77 -10.25 -1.12 13.80
N LEU A 78 -9.46 -1.74 12.92
CA LEU A 78 -9.11 -3.16 12.97
C LEU A 78 -7.98 -3.49 13.97
N GLY A 79 -7.42 -2.50 14.66
CA GLY A 79 -6.33 -2.70 15.63
C GLY A 79 -4.95 -3.02 15.01
N LEU A 80 -4.81 -2.94 13.68
CA LEU A 80 -3.55 -3.19 12.97
C LEU A 80 -2.55 -2.03 13.06
N LEU A 81 -3.05 -0.82 13.35
CA LEU A 81 -2.26 0.37 13.62
C LEU A 81 -2.73 1.08 14.90
N THR A 82 -1.79 1.48 15.75
CA THR A 82 -2.04 2.32 16.93
C THR A 82 -1.58 3.78 16.76
N ARG A 83 -0.71 4.03 15.77
CA ARG A 83 -0.13 5.35 15.51
C ARG A 83 -1.17 6.28 14.88
N LYS A 84 -1.34 7.49 15.40
CA LYS A 84 -2.28 8.50 14.86
C LYS A 84 -1.88 9.08 13.51
N SER A 85 -0.58 9.28 13.27
CA SER A 85 -0.07 9.84 12.01
C SER A 85 -0.02 8.78 10.90
N ASN A 86 -0.37 9.16 9.67
CA ASN A 86 -0.16 8.38 8.44
C ASN A 86 1.19 8.73 7.82
N ASP A 87 2.29 8.51 8.55
CA ASP A 87 3.65 8.78 8.08
C ASP A 87 4.35 7.50 7.59
N TRP A 88 5.60 7.62 7.18
CA TRP A 88 6.40 6.46 6.75
C TRP A 88 6.49 5.36 7.82
N THR A 89 6.43 5.71 9.11
CA THR A 89 6.43 4.72 10.20
C THR A 89 5.14 3.92 10.20
N ALA A 90 3.99 4.56 9.99
CA ALA A 90 2.71 3.86 9.85
C ALA A 90 2.72 2.92 8.63
N VAL A 91 3.24 3.38 7.49
CA VAL A 91 3.40 2.55 6.28
C VAL A 91 4.23 1.30 6.59
N ARG A 92 5.40 1.45 7.21
CA ARG A 92 6.26 0.32 7.58
C ARG A 92 5.56 -0.66 8.52
N ARG A 93 4.87 -0.16 9.54
CA ARG A 93 4.15 -1.00 10.53
C ARG A 93 3.02 -1.78 9.88
N LEU A 94 2.16 -1.09 9.12
CA LEU A 94 1.05 -1.76 8.45
C LEU A 94 1.55 -2.77 7.42
N THR A 95 2.57 -2.41 6.63
CA THR A 95 3.17 -3.34 5.66
C THR A 95 3.75 -4.58 6.37
N ALA A 96 4.37 -4.43 7.55
CA ALA A 96 4.87 -5.58 8.29
C ALA A 96 3.75 -6.52 8.74
N VAL A 97 2.62 -5.97 9.20
CA VAL A 97 1.42 -6.76 9.55
C VAL A 97 0.86 -7.47 8.32
N CYS A 98 0.64 -6.75 7.21
CA CYS A 98 0.15 -7.34 5.96
C CYS A 98 1.10 -8.41 5.41
N ARG A 99 2.42 -8.22 5.55
CA ARG A 99 3.43 -9.20 5.15
C ARG A 99 3.39 -10.45 6.02
N HIS A 100 3.00 -10.36 7.29
CA HIS A 100 2.78 -11.53 8.13
C HIS A 100 1.61 -12.39 7.61
N PHE A 101 0.56 -11.75 7.08
CA PHE A 101 -0.59 -12.47 6.51
C PHE A 101 -0.30 -13.03 5.11
N TYR A 102 0.38 -12.25 4.26
CA TYR A 102 0.74 -12.70 2.91
C TYR A 102 2.13 -12.17 2.50
N PRO A 103 3.20 -12.96 2.74
CA PRO A 103 4.57 -12.50 2.56
C PRO A 103 4.94 -12.13 1.12
N SER A 104 4.36 -12.83 0.15
CA SER A 104 4.68 -12.67 -1.28
C SER A 104 4.04 -11.43 -1.91
N ASP A 105 3.02 -10.83 -1.29
CA ASP A 105 2.33 -9.65 -1.82
C ASP A 105 1.57 -8.88 -0.72
N PRO A 106 2.28 -8.16 0.17
CA PRO A 106 1.64 -7.41 1.25
C PRO A 106 0.74 -6.29 0.75
N ALA A 107 1.03 -5.70 -0.42
CA ALA A 107 0.27 -4.57 -0.98
C ALA A 107 -1.12 -4.98 -1.52
N ARG A 108 -1.40 -6.28 -1.67
CA ARG A 108 -2.73 -6.80 -2.02
C ARG A 108 -3.84 -6.29 -1.12
N TYR A 109 -3.55 -6.14 0.18
CA TYR A 109 -4.54 -5.77 1.19
C TYR A 109 -5.05 -4.33 1.06
N ASP A 110 -4.46 -3.49 0.21
CA ASP A 110 -4.98 -2.14 -0.01
C ASP A 110 -6.44 -2.16 -0.47
N PHE A 111 -6.84 -3.11 -1.33
CA PHE A 111 -8.24 -3.27 -1.72
C PHE A 111 -9.15 -3.62 -0.53
N ALA A 112 -8.67 -4.44 0.40
CA ALA A 112 -9.43 -4.82 1.59
C ALA A 112 -9.70 -3.62 2.50
N PHE A 113 -8.77 -2.66 2.59
CA PHE A 113 -8.97 -1.44 3.36
C PHE A 113 -9.95 -0.45 2.71
N PHE A 114 -10.20 -0.57 1.40
CA PHE A 114 -11.23 0.22 0.69
C PHE A 114 -12.63 -0.41 0.79
N GLY A 115 -12.75 -1.75 0.72
CA GLY A 115 -14.04 -2.43 0.71
C GLY A 115 -14.85 -2.31 2.01
N VAL A 116 -14.19 -2.33 3.17
CA VAL A 116 -14.85 -2.34 4.50
C VAL A 116 -15.67 -1.07 4.80
N GLY A 117 -15.53 0.01 4.02
CA GLY A 117 -16.23 1.27 4.26
C GLY A 117 -17.06 1.82 3.11
N ALA A 118 -17.15 1.11 1.97
CA ALA A 118 -17.76 1.66 0.76
C ALA A 118 -19.21 1.23 0.56
N GLN A 119 -19.56 -0.06 0.61
CA GLN A 119 -20.91 -0.59 0.32
C GLN A 119 -21.12 -1.96 0.98
N ASP A 120 -22.38 -2.36 1.21
CA ASP A 120 -22.78 -3.72 1.66
C ASP A 120 -22.50 -4.83 0.62
N ASP A 121 -21.90 -4.48 -0.52
CA ASP A 121 -21.59 -5.41 -1.61
C ASP A 121 -20.22 -6.06 -1.41
N SER A 122 -20.15 -7.38 -1.64
CA SER A 122 -18.90 -8.12 -1.62
C SER A 122 -17.96 -7.67 -2.75
N LEU A 123 -16.67 -7.50 -2.45
CA LEU A 123 -15.65 -7.27 -3.47
C LEU A 123 -15.61 -8.42 -4.49
N ASP A 124 -15.41 -8.10 -5.77
CA ASP A 124 -15.29 -9.07 -6.85
C ASP A 124 -14.20 -10.13 -6.54
N THR A 125 -14.47 -11.38 -6.90
CA THR A 125 -13.63 -12.55 -6.55
C THR A 125 -12.21 -12.46 -7.10
N ARG A 126 -11.98 -11.68 -8.15
CA ARG A 126 -10.64 -11.37 -8.67
C ARG A 126 -9.78 -10.59 -7.66
N PHE A 127 -10.40 -9.87 -6.72
CA PHE A 127 -9.70 -9.15 -5.65
C PHE A 127 -9.55 -9.99 -4.38
N THR A 128 -10.60 -10.74 -4.01
CA THR A 128 -10.58 -11.57 -2.80
C THR A 128 -9.79 -12.88 -2.99
N GLY A 129 -9.68 -13.38 -4.24
CA GLY A 129 -9.21 -14.73 -4.52
C GLY A 129 -10.08 -15.75 -3.77
N ASP A 130 -9.45 -16.74 -3.14
CA ASP A 130 -10.13 -17.75 -2.33
C ASP A 130 -10.61 -17.24 -0.96
N ASN A 131 -10.34 -15.97 -0.61
CA ASN A 131 -10.80 -15.41 0.65
C ASN A 131 -12.31 -15.15 0.59
N SER A 132 -13.07 -15.87 1.41
CA SER A 132 -14.50 -15.61 1.64
C SER A 132 -14.74 -15.10 3.06
N VAL A 133 -15.59 -14.09 3.23
CA VAL A 133 -16.09 -13.73 4.56
C VAL A 133 -17.12 -14.78 4.98
N ASN A 134 -16.82 -15.55 6.01
CA ASN A 134 -17.76 -16.49 6.61
C ASN A 134 -17.98 -16.11 8.09
N ARG A 135 -18.86 -16.85 8.81
CA ARG A 135 -19.13 -16.56 10.23
C ARG A 135 -17.90 -16.57 11.13
N SER A 136 -16.84 -17.32 10.79
CA SER A 136 -15.56 -17.32 11.52
C SER A 136 -14.68 -16.11 11.21
N SER A 137 -14.95 -15.41 10.11
CA SER A 137 -14.26 -14.17 9.72
C SER A 137 -14.83 -12.93 10.42
N LEU A 138 -16.02 -13.04 11.03
CA LEU A 138 -16.62 -11.97 11.82
C LEU A 138 -15.97 -11.93 13.21
N PRO A 139 -15.80 -10.73 13.81
CA PRO A 139 -15.39 -10.63 15.21
C PRO A 139 -16.34 -11.45 16.07
N THR A 140 -15.79 -12.27 16.98
CA THR A 140 -16.60 -13.00 17.96
C THR A 140 -17.48 -11.99 18.70
N PRO A 141 -18.81 -12.17 18.72
CA PRO A 141 -19.69 -11.29 19.50
C PRO A 141 -19.19 -11.27 20.94
N ARG A 142 -19.00 -10.06 21.50
CA ARG A 142 -18.65 -9.88 22.91
C ARG A 142 -19.82 -10.25 23.81
#